data_AF-A0A6P1DRJ3-F1
#
_entry.id   AF-A0A6P1DRJ3-F1
#
_cell.length_a   1.000
_cell.length_b   1.000
_cell.length_c   1.000
_cell.angle_alpha   90.00
_cell.angle_beta   90.00
_cell.angle_gamma   90.00
#
_symmetry.space_group_name_H-M   'P 1'
#
loop_
_entity.id
_entity.type
_entity.pdbx_description
1 polymer ?
#
loop_
_entity_poly.entity_id
_entity_poly.type
_entity_poly.pdbx_seq_one_letter_code
_entity_poly.pdbx_strand_id
1 'polypeptide(L)'
;MTRRIQDKLASIVDEIDRAGHANQTRLTVLKKWLEKPERLQRFALSLAVRAVSAAGAADDADPCLLDLARNLLDTWTLDAPAPDRVAAKILLGRLKAFQDDHKRLQWGQVRRIHSTPLLLIEMGLEIFLYAPTNRSEGYRLAVAYCEGYGTDLNGESRARVLELLEIVDAIEIQEQSEPSLAA
;
A
#
# COMPACT_ATOMS: atom_id res chain seq x y z
N MET A 1 -1.88 -26.84 -11.67
CA MET A 1 -1.05 -26.31 -10.57
C MET A 1 -1.47 -24.88 -10.29
N THR A 2 -1.96 -24.60 -9.09
CA THR A 2 -2.30 -23.23 -8.68
C THR A 2 -0.99 -22.45 -8.52
N ARG A 3 -0.63 -21.59 -9.48
CA ARG A 3 0.54 -20.70 -9.34
C ARG A 3 0.37 -19.87 -8.08
N ARG A 4 1.39 -19.86 -7.22
CA ARG A 4 1.40 -19.04 -6.01
C ARG A 4 1.39 -17.56 -6.41
N ILE A 5 0.95 -16.68 -5.52
CA ILE A 5 0.86 -15.25 -5.81
C ILE A 5 2.26 -14.67 -6.11
N GLN A 6 3.29 -15.19 -5.45
CA GLN A 6 4.70 -14.91 -5.68
C GLN A 6 5.10 -15.13 -7.13
N ASP A 7 4.78 -16.30 -7.70
CA ASP A 7 5.11 -16.62 -9.10
C ASP A 7 4.49 -15.59 -10.06
N LYS A 8 3.29 -15.09 -9.72
CA LYS A 8 2.60 -14.09 -10.53
C LYS A 8 3.27 -12.74 -10.42
N LEU A 9 3.65 -12.29 -9.23
CA LEU A 9 4.39 -11.04 -9.03
C LEU A 9 5.79 -11.09 -9.66
N ALA A 10 6.53 -12.19 -9.47
CA ALA A 10 7.83 -12.42 -10.10
C ALA A 10 7.73 -12.33 -11.63
N SER A 11 6.70 -12.95 -12.21
CA SER A 11 6.49 -12.87 -13.66
C SER A 11 6.11 -11.47 -14.17
N ILE A 12 5.69 -10.54 -13.31
CA ILE A 12 5.52 -9.11 -13.66
C ILE A 12 6.89 -8.45 -13.74
N VAL A 13 7.76 -8.70 -12.75
CA VAL A 13 9.15 -8.21 -12.75
C VAL A 13 9.90 -8.70 -13.99
N ASP A 14 9.81 -10.01 -14.30
CA ASP A 14 10.46 -10.59 -15.49
C ASP A 14 9.95 -9.97 -16.81
N GLU A 15 8.68 -9.54 -16.85
CA GLU A 15 8.11 -8.87 -18.02
C GLU A 15 8.65 -7.45 -18.14
N ILE A 16 8.72 -6.70 -17.04
CA ILE A 16 9.35 -5.37 -17.02
C ILE A 16 10.81 -5.47 -17.46
N ASP A 17 11.57 -6.45 -16.98
CA ASP A 17 12.98 -6.64 -17.33
C ASP A 17 13.19 -6.96 -18.81
N ARG A 18 12.26 -7.71 -19.41
CA ARG A 18 12.34 -8.13 -20.81
C ARG A 18 11.78 -7.12 -21.81
N ALA A 19 10.67 -6.46 -21.47
CA ALA A 19 9.89 -5.61 -22.37
C ALA A 19 9.95 -4.12 -22.01
N GLY A 20 10.60 -3.77 -20.89
CA GLY A 20 10.63 -2.41 -20.32
C GLY A 20 9.33 -1.99 -19.63
N HIS A 21 8.26 -2.77 -19.76
CA HIS A 21 6.96 -2.48 -19.19
C HIS A 21 6.14 -3.76 -18.95
N ALA A 22 5.13 -3.67 -18.09
CA ALA A 22 4.10 -4.68 -17.90
C ALA A 22 2.73 -4.03 -17.65
N ASN A 23 1.66 -4.67 -18.12
CA ASN A 23 0.32 -4.10 -17.94
C ASN A 23 -0.08 -4.04 -16.45
N GLN A 24 -0.50 -2.86 -15.97
CA GLN A 24 -0.89 -2.65 -14.57
C GLN A 24 -2.02 -3.58 -14.10
N THR A 25 -2.94 -3.98 -15.00
CA THR A 25 -4.01 -4.93 -14.68
C THR A 25 -3.50 -6.29 -14.22
N ARG A 26 -2.22 -6.62 -14.47
CA ARG A 26 -1.59 -7.83 -13.93
C ARG A 26 -1.54 -7.82 -12.40
N LEU A 27 -1.54 -6.66 -11.73
CA LEU A 27 -1.65 -6.56 -10.27
C LEU A 27 -3.02 -7.02 -9.73
N THR A 28 -4.03 -7.23 -10.58
CA THR A 28 -5.34 -7.75 -10.14
C THR A 28 -5.25 -9.14 -9.50
N VAL A 29 -4.14 -9.86 -9.73
CA VAL A 29 -3.82 -11.12 -9.04
C VAL A 29 -3.85 -10.97 -7.52
N LEU A 30 -3.55 -9.78 -6.98
CA LEU A 30 -3.60 -9.47 -5.56
C LEU A 30 -5.02 -9.52 -5.00
N LYS A 31 -6.06 -9.22 -5.81
CA LYS A 31 -7.45 -9.17 -5.31
C LYS A 31 -7.89 -10.49 -4.69
N LYS A 32 -7.50 -11.62 -5.28
CA LYS A 32 -7.81 -12.94 -4.72
C LYS A 32 -7.00 -13.21 -3.45
N TRP A 33 -5.75 -12.79 -3.41
CA TRP A 33 -4.88 -12.99 -2.26
C TRP A 33 -5.33 -12.16 -1.04
N LEU A 34 -5.86 -10.95 -1.29
CA LEU A 34 -6.41 -10.01 -0.31
C LEU A 34 -7.86 -10.33 0.12
N GLU A 35 -8.39 -11.52 -0.18
CA GLU A 35 -9.73 -11.93 0.27
C GLU A 35 -9.81 -12.11 1.78
N LYS A 36 -8.71 -12.46 2.45
CA LYS A 36 -8.64 -12.55 3.91
C LYS A 36 -8.50 -11.15 4.51
N PRO A 37 -9.38 -10.73 5.45
CA PRO A 37 -9.32 -9.40 6.04
C PRO A 37 -7.99 -9.09 6.74
N GLU A 38 -7.43 -10.07 7.44
CA GLU A 38 -6.16 -9.94 8.17
C GLU A 38 -4.99 -9.70 7.20
N ARG A 39 -4.98 -10.39 6.05
CA ARG A 39 -4.01 -10.14 4.98
C ARG A 39 -4.13 -8.74 4.43
N LEU A 40 -5.37 -8.29 4.17
CA LEU A 40 -5.61 -6.95 3.62
C LEU A 40 -5.13 -5.87 4.59
N GLN A 41 -5.41 -6.00 5.88
CA GLN A 41 -4.94 -5.05 6.89
C GLN A 41 -3.41 -5.05 7.01
N ARG A 42 -2.78 -6.22 7.12
CA ARG A 42 -1.31 -6.35 7.21
C ARG A 42 -0.63 -5.77 5.97
N PHE A 43 -1.13 -6.11 4.79
CA PHE A 43 -0.63 -5.60 3.52
C PHE A 43 -0.72 -4.07 3.44
N ALA A 44 -1.87 -3.50 3.82
CA ALA A 44 -2.07 -2.05 3.82
C ALA A 44 -1.14 -1.32 4.79
N LEU A 45 -0.95 -1.86 6.00
CA LEU A 45 -0.01 -1.31 6.98
C LEU A 45 1.44 -1.42 6.51
N SER A 46 1.86 -2.56 5.94
CA SER A 46 3.20 -2.74 5.40
C SER A 46 3.52 -1.71 4.31
N LEU A 47 2.57 -1.40 3.42
CA LEU A 47 2.77 -0.36 2.41
C LEU A 47 2.81 1.05 3.01
N ALA A 48 1.99 1.33 4.04
CA ALA A 48 2.07 2.60 4.75
C ALA A 48 3.44 2.78 5.43
N VAL A 49 3.99 1.73 6.06
CA VAL A 49 5.34 1.75 6.65
C VAL A 49 6.40 2.02 5.58
N ARG A 50 6.37 1.29 4.46
CA ARG A 50 7.31 1.54 3.35
C ARG A 50 7.19 2.96 2.79
N ALA A 51 5.98 3.51 2.71
CA ALA A 51 5.76 4.89 2.28
C ALA A 51 6.35 5.90 3.26
N VAL A 52 6.23 5.67 4.58
CA VAL A 52 6.89 6.48 5.62
C VAL A 52 8.41 6.46 5.46
N SER A 53 9.00 5.26 5.28
CA SER A 53 10.46 5.12 5.14
C SER A 53 10.99 5.71 3.82
N ALA A 54 10.19 5.67 2.76
CA ALA A 54 10.54 6.24 1.45
C ALA A 54 10.36 7.76 1.37
N ALA A 55 9.59 8.38 2.29
CA ALA A 55 9.32 9.81 2.27
C ALA A 55 10.58 10.63 2.54
N GLY A 56 11.04 11.34 1.51
CA GLY A 56 12.21 12.21 1.57
C GLY A 56 11.85 13.69 1.73
N ALA A 57 12.87 14.55 1.87
CA ALA A 57 12.70 16.00 1.98
C ALA A 57 12.17 16.68 0.69
N ALA A 58 12.14 15.96 -0.43
CA ALA A 58 11.74 16.48 -1.74
C ALA A 58 10.25 16.28 -2.08
N ASP A 59 9.47 15.60 -1.23
CA ASP A 59 8.13 15.10 -1.58
C ASP A 59 6.96 16.06 -1.27
N ASP A 60 7.24 17.38 -1.15
CA ASP A 60 6.29 18.44 -0.73
C ASP A 60 5.45 18.05 0.50
N ALA A 61 5.97 17.12 1.31
CA ALA A 61 5.28 16.52 2.43
C ALA A 61 5.38 17.44 3.65
N ASP A 62 4.27 17.64 4.34
CA ASP A 62 4.29 18.32 5.64
C ASP A 62 5.16 17.50 6.62
N PRO A 63 6.26 18.06 7.13
CA PRO A 63 7.19 17.33 7.99
C PRO A 63 6.53 16.90 9.31
N CYS A 64 5.59 17.68 9.84
CA CYS A 64 4.87 17.31 11.06
C CYS A 64 3.93 16.11 10.81
N LEU A 65 3.31 16.02 9.63
CA LEU A 65 2.49 14.85 9.28
C LEU A 65 3.35 13.60 9.08
N LEU A 66 4.52 13.73 8.46
CA LEU A 66 5.48 12.63 8.36
C LEU A 66 5.96 12.17 9.73
N ASP A 67 6.27 13.08 10.65
CA ASP A 67 6.70 12.72 12.00
C ASP A 67 5.60 12.02 12.79
N LEU A 68 4.34 12.44 12.64
CA LEU A 68 3.21 11.72 13.22
C LEU A 68 3.06 10.31 12.63
N ALA A 69 3.25 10.17 11.31
CA ALA A 69 3.23 8.87 10.66
C ALA A 69 4.38 7.97 11.13
N ARG A 70 5.60 8.50 11.26
CA ARG A 70 6.76 7.78 11.81
C ARG A 70 6.49 7.30 13.24
N ASN A 71 6.01 8.19 14.10
CA ASN A 71 5.69 7.83 15.48
C ASN A 71 4.62 6.73 15.59
N LEU A 72 3.73 6.62 14.61
CA LEU A 72 2.69 5.58 14.57
C LEU A 72 3.17 4.27 13.93
N LEU A 73 4.01 4.34 12.90
CA LEU A 73 4.25 3.24 11.96
C LEU A 73 5.71 2.76 11.87
N ASP A 74 6.71 3.59 12.18
CA ASP A 74 8.12 3.28 11.85
C ASP A 74 8.66 2.06 12.62
N THR A 75 8.10 1.81 13.81
CA THR A 75 8.44 0.64 14.63
C THR A 75 7.48 -0.53 14.43
N TRP A 76 6.48 -0.40 13.57
CA TRP A 76 5.50 -1.47 13.37
C TRP A 76 6.08 -2.56 12.47
N THR A 77 5.98 -3.80 12.94
CA THR A 77 6.33 -5.01 12.19
C THR A 77 5.12 -5.96 12.17
N LEU A 78 5.17 -6.99 11.32
CA LEU A 78 4.08 -7.97 11.22
C LEU A 78 3.81 -8.74 12.52
N ASP A 79 4.84 -8.85 13.38
CA ASP A 79 4.77 -9.48 14.71
C ASP A 79 4.23 -8.54 15.80
N ALA A 80 4.21 -7.23 15.53
CA ALA A 80 3.77 -6.24 16.51
C ALA A 80 2.23 -6.22 16.60
N PRO A 81 1.67 -5.86 17.77
CA PRO A 81 0.27 -5.51 17.87
C PRO A 81 -0.12 -4.45 16.83
N ALA A 82 -1.37 -4.48 16.40
CA ALA A 82 -1.89 -3.47 15.48
C ALA A 82 -1.69 -2.05 16.03
N PRO A 83 -1.41 -1.05 15.18
CA PRO A 83 -1.23 0.33 15.62
C PRO A 83 -2.45 0.85 16.40
N ASP A 84 -2.21 1.79 17.33
CA ASP A 84 -3.28 2.39 18.11
C ASP A 84 -4.35 3.00 17.20
N ARG A 85 -5.59 2.50 17.33
CA ARG A 85 -6.69 2.90 16.43
C ARG A 85 -7.13 4.34 16.63
N VAL A 86 -6.93 4.92 17.81
CA VAL A 86 -7.28 6.32 18.07
C VAL A 86 -6.28 7.24 17.38
N ALA A 87 -4.98 7.01 17.58
CA ALA A 87 -3.90 7.73 16.91
C ALA A 87 -4.00 7.59 15.38
N ALA A 88 -4.28 6.39 14.88
CA ALA A 88 -4.49 6.15 13.45
C ALA A 88 -5.65 6.99 12.88
N LYS A 89 -6.78 7.09 13.59
CA LYS A 89 -7.92 7.92 13.16
C LYS A 89 -7.58 9.41 13.14
N ILE A 90 -6.86 9.88 14.16
CA ILE A 90 -6.43 11.29 14.24
C ILE A 90 -5.49 11.60 13.07
N LEU A 91 -4.50 10.74 12.81
CA LEU A 91 -3.58 10.90 11.70
C LEU A 91 -4.33 10.86 10.36
N LEU A 92 -5.23 9.90 10.15
CA LEU A 92 -6.02 9.83 8.91
C LEU A 92 -6.83 11.11 8.67
N GLY A 93 -7.48 11.66 9.70
CA GLY A 93 -8.21 12.92 9.58
C GLY A 93 -7.32 14.09 9.16
N ARG A 94 -6.10 14.16 9.70
CA ARG A 94 -5.11 15.19 9.34
C ARG A 94 -4.56 15.02 7.93
N LEU A 95 -4.26 13.79 7.52
CA LEU A 95 -3.83 13.48 6.14
C LEU A 95 -4.91 13.88 5.14
N LYS A 96 -6.18 13.53 5.43
CA LYS A 96 -7.31 13.91 4.59
C LYS A 96 -7.43 15.42 4.44
N ALA A 97 -7.38 16.15 5.55
CA ALA A 97 -7.45 17.61 5.57
C ALA A 97 -6.29 18.28 4.82
N PHE A 98 -5.06 17.78 4.96
CA PHE A 98 -3.89 18.28 4.23
C PHE A 98 -4.05 18.10 2.72
N GLN A 99 -4.63 16.98 2.32
CA GLN A 99 -4.87 16.62 0.91
C GLN A 99 -6.25 17.10 0.42
N ASP A 100 -6.99 17.93 1.18
CA ASP A 100 -8.37 18.35 0.87
C ASP A 100 -8.46 19.50 -0.15
N ASP A 101 -7.44 19.67 -1.00
CA ASP A 101 -7.51 20.59 -2.12
C ASP A 101 -8.20 19.93 -3.32
N HIS A 102 -9.15 20.63 -3.92
CA HIS A 102 -9.93 20.13 -5.04
C HIS A 102 -9.87 21.11 -6.21
N LYS A 103 -9.47 20.60 -7.38
CA LYS A 103 -9.53 21.34 -8.64
C LYS A 103 -10.79 20.95 -9.40
N ARG A 104 -11.55 21.95 -9.85
CA ARG A 104 -12.63 21.75 -10.80
C ARG A 104 -12.05 21.63 -12.21
N LEU A 105 -12.28 20.50 -12.86
CA LEU A 105 -12.03 20.25 -14.28
C LEU A 105 -13.35 20.24 -15.04
N GLN A 106 -13.28 20.25 -16.38
CA GLN A 106 -14.46 20.21 -17.27
C GLN A 106 -15.38 19.01 -16.98
N TRP A 107 -14.82 17.90 -16.49
CA TRP A 107 -15.51 16.63 -16.27
C TRP A 107 -15.75 16.29 -14.79
N GLY A 108 -15.40 17.17 -13.85
CA GLY A 108 -15.66 16.95 -12.41
C GLY A 108 -14.69 17.66 -11.47
N GLN A 109 -14.95 17.54 -10.16
CA GLN A 109 -13.96 17.89 -9.14
C GLN A 109 -12.98 16.73 -8.97
N VAL A 110 -11.68 17.05 -8.98
CA VAL A 110 -10.60 16.10 -8.76
C VAL A 110 -9.76 16.60 -7.59
N ARG A 111 -9.50 15.72 -6.63
CA ARG A 111 -8.61 15.99 -5.51
C ARG A 111 -7.18 16.18 -6.01
N ARG A 112 -6.51 17.25 -5.59
CA ARG A 112 -5.08 17.43 -5.82
C ARG A 112 -4.31 16.66 -4.77
N ILE A 113 -3.33 15.89 -5.21
CA ILE A 113 -2.43 15.19 -4.31
C ILE A 113 -1.18 16.04 -4.13
N HIS A 114 -0.97 16.51 -2.90
CA HIS A 114 0.18 17.33 -2.52
C HIS A 114 1.43 16.49 -2.28
N SER A 115 1.25 15.25 -1.79
CA SER A 115 2.36 14.35 -1.47
C SER A 115 1.94 12.90 -1.64
N THR A 116 2.64 12.17 -2.51
CA THR A 116 2.38 10.74 -2.77
C THR A 116 2.65 9.87 -1.55
N PRO A 117 3.76 10.03 -0.79
CA PRO A 117 3.94 9.27 0.45
C PRO A 117 2.79 9.46 1.45
N LEU A 118 2.33 10.70 1.66
CA LEU A 118 1.19 10.97 2.55
C LEU A 118 -0.12 10.37 2.03
N LEU A 119 -0.34 10.31 0.72
CA LEU A 119 -1.48 9.62 0.13
C LEU A 119 -1.43 8.10 0.38
N LEU A 120 -0.27 7.48 0.22
CA LEU A 120 -0.10 6.04 0.45
C LEU A 120 -0.37 5.68 1.92
N ILE A 121 0.10 6.51 2.85
CA ILE A 121 -0.18 6.37 4.28
C ILE A 121 -1.69 6.54 4.54
N GLU A 122 -2.33 7.55 3.94
CA GLU A 122 -3.77 7.78 4.06
C GLU A 122 -4.57 6.55 3.61
N MET A 123 -4.28 6.02 2.42
CA MET A 123 -4.95 4.83 1.87
C MET A 123 -4.72 3.58 2.75
N GLY A 124 -3.50 3.38 3.26
CA GLY A 124 -3.18 2.27 4.14
C GLY A 124 -3.95 2.32 5.46
N LEU A 125 -4.01 3.50 6.10
CA LEU A 125 -4.77 3.71 7.33
C LEU A 125 -6.28 3.60 7.12
N GLU A 126 -6.79 4.07 5.98
CA GLU A 126 -8.22 3.94 5.64
C GLU A 126 -8.63 2.47 5.52
N ILE A 127 -7.82 1.64 4.85
CA ILE A 127 -8.07 0.19 4.76
C ILE A 127 -8.04 -0.45 6.14
N PHE A 128 -7.01 -0.15 6.94
CA PHE A 128 -6.86 -0.69 8.30
C PHE A 128 -8.06 -0.36 9.21
N LEU A 129 -8.57 0.87 9.12
CA LEU A 129 -9.61 1.36 10.01
C LEU A 129 -11.04 1.03 9.53
N TYR A 130 -11.30 1.14 8.23
CA TYR A 130 -12.67 1.22 7.71
C TYR A 130 -12.99 0.23 6.60
N ALA A 131 -11.99 -0.26 5.85
CA ALA A 131 -12.23 -1.13 4.70
C ALA A 131 -11.50 -2.49 4.78
N PRO A 132 -11.55 -3.21 5.91
CA PRO A 132 -10.75 -4.43 6.10
C PRO A 132 -11.19 -5.60 5.23
N THR A 133 -12.33 -5.52 4.53
CA THR A 133 -12.83 -6.57 3.63
C THR A 133 -12.86 -6.13 2.16
N ASN A 134 -12.54 -4.86 1.86
CA ASN A 134 -12.63 -4.34 0.51
C ASN A 134 -11.32 -4.55 -0.25
N ARG A 135 -11.12 -5.76 -0.76
CA ARG A 135 -9.96 -6.14 -1.60
C ARG A 135 -9.67 -5.21 -2.77
N SER A 136 -10.69 -4.49 -3.28
CA SER A 136 -10.49 -3.51 -4.35
C SER A 136 -9.69 -2.31 -3.87
N GLU A 137 -9.82 -1.90 -2.61
CA GLU A 137 -8.99 -0.85 -2.01
C GLU A 137 -7.53 -1.30 -1.90
N GLY A 138 -7.28 -2.53 -1.46
CA GLY A 138 -5.92 -3.07 -1.39
C GLY A 138 -5.24 -3.16 -2.77
N TYR A 139 -5.99 -3.53 -3.81
CA TYR A 139 -5.50 -3.45 -5.19
C TYR A 139 -5.18 -2.01 -5.61
N ARG A 140 -6.06 -1.04 -5.31
CA ARG A 140 -5.81 0.38 -5.64
C ARG A 140 -4.60 0.92 -4.91
N LEU A 141 -4.38 0.52 -3.65
CA LEU A 141 -3.19 0.87 -2.89
C LEU A 141 -1.93 0.29 -3.53
N ALA A 142 -1.94 -0.98 -3.94
CA ALA A 142 -0.80 -1.58 -4.64
C ALA A 142 -0.48 -0.87 -5.96
N VAL A 143 -1.51 -0.49 -6.71
CA VAL A 143 -1.38 0.31 -7.94
C VAL A 143 -0.77 1.68 -7.64
N ALA A 144 -1.31 2.43 -6.67
CA ALA A 144 -0.79 3.74 -6.28
C ALA A 144 0.66 3.66 -5.75
N TYR A 145 1.03 2.53 -5.13
CA TYR A 145 2.38 2.29 -4.64
C TYR A 145 3.38 2.03 -5.77
N CYS A 146 2.98 1.26 -6.78
CA CYS A 146 3.83 0.93 -7.92
C CYS A 146 3.91 2.06 -8.96
N GLU A 147 2.94 2.99 -8.99
CA GLU A 147 2.88 4.05 -9.99
C GLU A 147 2.39 5.38 -9.42
N GLY A 148 3.10 6.45 -9.79
CA GLY A 148 2.51 7.78 -9.91
C GLY A 148 1.75 7.90 -11.24
N TYR A 149 0.45 7.61 -11.25
CA TYR A 149 -0.51 7.95 -12.32
C TYR A 149 -0.13 7.57 -13.77
N GLY A 150 0.30 6.32 -14.03
CA GLY A 150 0.50 5.75 -15.36
C GLY A 150 -0.56 4.71 -15.76
N THR A 151 -0.44 4.14 -16.97
CA THR A 151 -1.24 2.97 -17.41
C THR A 151 -0.47 1.66 -17.38
N ASP A 152 0.87 1.73 -17.31
CA ASP A 152 1.76 0.57 -17.35
C ASP A 152 2.83 0.66 -16.27
N LEU A 153 3.16 -0.50 -15.70
CA LEU A 153 4.29 -0.68 -14.80
C LEU A 153 5.57 -0.63 -15.64
N ASN A 154 6.55 0.16 -15.23
CA ASN A 154 7.79 0.35 -15.99
C ASN A 154 9.03 0.05 -15.14
N GLY A 155 10.21 0.41 -15.63
CA GLY A 155 11.48 0.24 -14.91
C GLY A 155 11.49 0.87 -13.51
N GLU A 156 10.80 2.00 -13.29
CA GLU A 156 10.68 2.65 -11.98
C GLU A 156 9.77 1.83 -11.04
N SER A 157 8.68 1.27 -11.58
CA SER A 157 7.76 0.39 -10.84
C SER A 157 8.40 -0.95 -10.45
N ARG A 158 9.46 -1.39 -11.14
CA ARG A 158 10.11 -2.70 -10.91
C ARG A 158 10.47 -2.93 -9.46
N ALA A 159 11.16 -1.97 -8.84
CA ALA A 159 11.57 -2.07 -7.44
C ALA A 159 10.35 -2.16 -6.51
N ARG A 160 9.29 -1.40 -6.81
CA ARG A 160 8.04 -1.43 -6.05
C ARG A 160 7.31 -2.78 -6.15
N VAL A 161 7.31 -3.41 -7.34
CA VAL A 161 6.73 -4.74 -7.52
C VAL A 161 7.52 -5.81 -6.74
N LEU A 162 8.84 -5.68 -6.66
CA LEU A 162 9.66 -6.55 -5.79
C LEU A 162 9.33 -6.35 -4.31
N GLU A 163 9.15 -5.11 -3.85
CA GLU A 163 8.71 -4.84 -2.48
C GLU A 163 7.31 -5.43 -2.19
N LEU A 164 6.38 -5.41 -3.16
CA LEU A 164 5.10 -6.11 -3.02
C LEU A 164 5.29 -7.61 -2.83
N LEU A 165 6.22 -8.22 -3.57
CA LEU A 165 6.56 -9.64 -3.44
C LEU A 165 7.11 -9.93 -2.04
N GLU A 166 8.05 -9.13 -1.55
CA GLU A 166 8.60 -9.25 -0.20
C GLU A 166 7.53 -9.17 0.89
N ILE A 167 6.59 -8.22 0.76
CA ILE A 167 5.48 -8.05 1.72
C ILE A 167 4.56 -9.28 1.70
N VAL A 168 4.22 -9.77 0.51
CA VAL A 168 3.39 -10.97 0.35
C VAL A 168 4.04 -12.18 1.00
N ASP A 169 5.34 -12.38 0.76
CA ASP A 169 6.11 -13.47 1.37
C ASP A 169 6.16 -13.37 2.89
N ALA A 170 6.47 -12.18 3.42
CA ALA A 170 6.53 -11.96 4.86
C ALA A 170 5.19 -12.25 5.55
N ILE A 171 4.07 -11.83 4.93
CA ILE A 171 2.73 -12.11 5.46
C ILE A 171 2.40 -13.61 5.41
N GLU A 172 2.75 -14.31 4.32
CA GLU A 172 2.50 -15.74 4.23
C GLU A 172 3.36 -16.56 5.20
N ILE A 173 4.60 -16.15 5.46
CA ILE A 173 5.47 -16.75 6.48
C ILE A 173 4.88 -16.54 7.88
N GLN A 174 4.37 -15.33 8.16
CA GLN A 174 3.75 -15.04 9.45
C GLN A 174 2.51 -15.90 9.70
N GLU A 175 1.63 -16.04 8.71
CA GLU A 175 0.44 -16.89 8.82
C GLU A 175 0.77 -18.36 9.08
N GLN A 176 1.92 -18.84 8.63
CA GLN A 176 2.38 -20.21 8.89
C GLN A 176 3.01 -20.36 10.28
N SER A 177 3.51 -19.26 10.84
CA SER A 177 4.18 -19.21 12.15
C SER A 177 3.20 -18.96 13.30
N GLU A 178 2.05 -18.35 13.02
CA GLU A 178 0.93 -18.25 13.96
C GLU A 178 0.40 -19.67 14.25
N PRO A 179 0.56 -20.21 15.47
CA PRO A 179 0.01 -21.52 15.79
C PRO A 179 -1.50 -21.47 15.61
N SER A 180 -2.07 -22.49 14.98
CA SER A 180 -3.51 -22.71 14.83
C SER A 180 -4.19 -22.76 16.20
N LEU A 181 -4.49 -21.60 16.77
CA LEU A 181 -5.39 -21.42 17.90
C LEU A 181 -6.82 -21.40 17.36
N ALA A 182 -7.25 -22.55 16.85
CA ALA A 182 -8.64 -22.92 16.59
C ALA A 182 -8.70 -24.44 16.38
N ALA A 183 -8.68 -25.16 17.50
CA ALA A 183 -9.43 -26.40 17.64
C ALA A 183 -10.90 -26.05 17.94
#